data_AF-A0A3G2GAF5-F1
#
_entry.id   AF-A0A3G2GAF5-F1
#
_cell.length_a   1.000
_cell.length_b   1.000
_cell.length_c   1.000
_cell.angle_alpha   90.00
_cell.angle_beta   90.00
_cell.angle_gamma   90.00
#
_symmetry.space_group_name_H-M   'P 1'
#
loop_
_entity.id
_entity.type
_entity.pdbx_description
1 polymer ?
#
loop_
_entity_poly.entity_id
_entity_poly.type
_entity_poly.pdbx_seq_one_letter_code
_entity_poly.pdbx_strand_id
1 'polypeptide(L)'
;METTIKDIETNLETLPKEFLHDVNNFIDFLKYKYLKEKQYEVPEWQKEETKRRMSYSRNNPQSFVSESEMDDYLNDLESGD
;
A
#
# COMPACT_ATOMS: atom_id res chain seq x y z
N MET A 1 17.58 -24.16 7.66
CA MET A 1 18.13 -24.47 6.33
C MET A 1 18.40 -23.14 5.66
N GLU A 2 19.63 -22.91 5.22
CA GLU A 2 19.99 -21.68 4.49
C GLU A 2 19.61 -21.88 3.03
N THR A 3 18.75 -21.01 2.49
CA THR A 3 18.33 -21.07 1.08
C THR A 3 19.41 -20.41 0.24
N THR A 4 19.93 -21.12 -0.77
CA THR A 4 20.97 -20.59 -1.66
C THR A 4 20.38 -19.91 -2.89
N ILE A 5 21.18 -19.10 -3.59
CA ILE A 5 20.78 -18.52 -4.89
C ILE A 5 20.42 -19.61 -5.90
N LYS A 6 21.15 -20.72 -5.89
CA LYS A 6 20.92 -21.85 -6.79
C LYS A 6 19.57 -22.53 -6.54
N ASP A 7 19.12 -22.58 -5.29
CA ASP A 7 17.79 -23.08 -4.94
C ASP A 7 16.70 -22.15 -5.50
N ILE A 8 16.92 -20.83 -5.44
CA ILE A 8 16.00 -19.83 -6.01
C ILE A 8 15.94 -19.95 -7.54
N GLU A 9 17.09 -20.05 -8.22
CA GLU A 9 17.16 -20.23 -9.67
C GLU A 9 16.39 -21.47 -10.12
N THR A 10 16.62 -22.61 -9.45
CA THR A 10 15.92 -23.87 -9.75
C THR A 10 14.41 -23.75 -9.57
N ASN A 11 13.97 -23.04 -8.52
CA ASN A 11 12.54 -22.79 -8.29
C ASN A 11 11.93 -21.88 -9.36
N LEU A 12 12.67 -20.87 -9.84
CA LEU A 12 12.22 -19.98 -10.90
C LEU A 12 12.12 -20.70 -12.26
N GLU A 13 13.07 -21.59 -12.57
CA GLU A 13 13.05 -22.38 -13.81
C GLU A 13 11.84 -23.33 -13.91
N THR A 14 11.38 -23.83 -12.77
CA THR A 14 10.23 -24.75 -12.68
C THR A 14 8.90 -24.04 -12.41
N LEU A 15 8.91 -22.72 -12.23
CA LEU A 15 7.71 -21.94 -11.94
C LEU A 15 6.81 -21.81 -13.19
N PRO A 16 5.49 -22.03 -13.08
CA PRO A 16 4.57 -21.72 -14.16
C PRO A 16 4.65 -20.23 -14.56
N LYS A 17 4.64 -19.97 -15.87
CA LYS A 17 4.97 -18.64 -16.42
C LYS A 17 4.00 -17.55 -15.96
N GLU A 18 2.76 -17.90 -15.67
CA GLU A 18 1.74 -16.99 -15.14
C GLU A 18 2.15 -16.32 -13.82
N PHE A 19 2.99 -16.98 -13.01
CA PHE A 19 3.45 -16.45 -11.72
C PHE A 19 4.75 -15.66 -11.80
N LEU A 20 5.46 -15.67 -12.94
CA LEU A 20 6.71 -14.93 -13.09
C LEU A 20 6.52 -13.43 -12.88
N HIS A 21 5.35 -12.89 -13.26
CA HIS A 21 5.01 -11.49 -13.03
C HIS A 21 4.90 -11.18 -11.53
N ASP A 22 4.21 -12.03 -10.77
CA ASP A 22 4.01 -11.84 -9.33
C ASP A 22 5.31 -12.00 -8.55
N VAL A 23 6.15 -12.97 -8.94
CA VAL A 23 7.47 -13.14 -8.34
C VAL A 23 8.37 -11.95 -8.64
N ASN A 24 8.34 -11.41 -9.86
CA ASN A 24 9.07 -10.19 -10.19
C ASN A 24 8.58 -9.00 -9.34
N ASN A 25 7.26 -8.81 -9.19
CA ASN A 25 6.68 -7.77 -8.35
C ASN A 25 7.12 -7.91 -6.87
N PHE A 26 7.18 -9.15 -6.37
CA PHE A 26 7.62 -9.40 -5.00
C PHE A 26 9.12 -9.13 -4.81
N ILE A 27 9.97 -9.52 -5.78
CA ILE A 27 11.39 -9.18 -5.78
C ILE A 27 11.57 -7.66 -5.78
N ASP A 28 10.82 -6.94 -6.62
CA ASP A 28 10.88 -5.47 -6.67
C ASP A 28 10.40 -4.83 -5.36
N PHE A 29 9.38 -5.40 -4.72
CA PHE A 29 8.96 -4.99 -3.37
C PHE A 29 10.06 -5.23 -2.32
N LEU A 30 10.74 -6.38 -2.35
CA LEU A 30 11.83 -6.67 -1.41
C LEU A 30 13.01 -5.72 -1.61
N LYS A 31 13.40 -5.47 -2.86
CA LYS A 31 14.40 -4.45 -3.20
C LYS A 31 13.96 -3.07 -2.71
N TYR A 32 12.70 -2.71 -2.92
CA TYR A 32 12.13 -1.47 -2.40
C TYR A 32 12.27 -1.39 -0.88
N LYS A 33 11.83 -2.43 -0.16
CA LYS A 33 11.69 -2.40 1.30
C LYS A 33 13.03 -2.41 2.03
N TYR A 34 14.02 -3.13 1.49
CA TYR A 34 15.26 -3.42 2.19
C TYR A 34 16.51 -2.82 1.53
N LEU A 35 16.44 -2.40 0.27
CA LEU A 35 17.57 -1.77 -0.43
C LEU A 35 17.37 -0.28 -0.68
N LYS A 36 16.19 0.29 -0.43
CA LYS A 36 16.01 1.74 -0.40
C LYS A 36 16.18 2.31 1.00
N GLU A 37 17.43 2.62 1.34
CA GLU A 37 17.68 3.71 2.29
C GLU A 37 17.72 5.08 1.61
N LYS A 38 17.80 5.17 0.27
CA LYS A 38 17.81 6.45 -0.46
C LYS A 38 17.16 6.25 -1.83
N GLN A 39 16.41 7.27 -2.29
CA GLN A 39 15.75 7.34 -3.60
C GLN A 39 14.44 6.54 -3.70
N TYR A 40 13.33 7.10 -3.25
CA TYR A 40 12.26 7.47 -4.18
C TYR A 40 11.78 8.83 -3.72
N GLU A 41 11.92 9.83 -4.60
CA GLU A 41 11.11 11.02 -4.45
C GLU A 41 9.66 10.59 -4.60
N VAL A 42 8.83 10.95 -3.63
CA VAL A 42 7.37 10.82 -3.75
C VAL A 42 6.98 11.46 -5.09
N PRO A 43 6.32 10.74 -6.01
CA PRO A 43 5.90 11.31 -7.29
C PRO A 43 5.12 12.60 -7.09
N GLU A 44 5.35 13.61 -7.93
CA GLU A 44 4.80 14.95 -7.71
C GLU A 44 3.27 14.95 -7.65
N TRP A 45 2.61 14.10 -8.43
CA TRP A 45 1.15 13.94 -8.38
C TRP A 45 0.63 13.51 -7.01
N GLN A 46 1.39 12.69 -6.27
CA GLN A 46 1.03 12.25 -4.92
C GLN A 46 1.18 13.40 -3.92
N LYS A 47 2.22 14.22 -4.08
CA LYS A 47 2.39 15.44 -3.28
C LYS A 47 1.26 16.42 -3.53
N GLU A 48 0.91 16.65 -4.79
CA GLU A 48 -0.18 17.55 -5.19
C GLU A 48 -1.56 17.06 -4.73
N GLU A 49 -1.85 15.77 -4.87
CA GLU A 49 -3.11 15.19 -4.38
C GLU A 49 -3.21 15.30 -2.84
N THR A 50 -2.11 15.08 -2.13
CA THR A 50 -2.07 15.24 -0.67
C THR A 50 -2.29 16.70 -0.26
N LYS A 51 -1.64 17.66 -0.94
CA LYS A 51 -1.88 19.10 -0.71
C LYS A 51 -3.34 19.48 -1.00
N ARG A 52 -3.91 18.98 -2.10
CA ARG A 52 -5.31 19.22 -2.49
C ARG A 52 -6.26 18.74 -1.41
N ARG A 53 -6.07 17.51 -0.91
CA ARG A 53 -6.88 16.94 0.19
C ARG A 53 -6.76 17.76 1.47
N MET A 54 -5.55 18.17 1.84
CA MET A 54 -5.33 18.98 3.05
C MET A 54 -6.01 20.35 2.96
N SER A 55 -5.92 21.02 1.81
CA SER A 55 -6.63 22.28 1.56
C SER A 55 -8.14 22.09 1.59
N TYR A 56 -8.64 21.00 0.99
CA TYR A 56 -10.05 20.66 1.05
C TYR A 56 -10.52 20.43 2.49
N SER A 57 -9.74 19.74 3.33
CA SER A 57 -10.03 19.54 4.75
C SER A 57 -10.09 20.84 5.55
N ARG A 58 -9.14 21.74 5.33
CA ARG A 58 -9.13 23.04 6.01
C ARG A 58 -10.35 23.90 5.66
N ASN A 59 -10.79 23.84 4.40
CA ASN A 59 -11.88 24.65 3.90
C ASN A 59 -13.27 24.00 4.11
N ASN A 60 -13.31 22.68 4.29
CA ASN A 60 -14.52 21.90 4.49
C ASN A 60 -14.40 20.97 5.71
N PRO A 61 -14.15 21.49 6.92
CA PRO A 61 -14.01 20.65 8.11
C PRO A 61 -15.28 19.84 8.40
N GLN A 62 -16.46 20.39 8.09
CA GLN A 62 -17.76 19.70 8.13
C GLN A 62 -17.94 18.59 7.08
N SER A 63 -17.03 18.43 6.13
CA SER A 63 -17.03 17.30 5.18
C SER A 63 -16.37 16.05 5.77
N PHE A 64 -15.74 16.17 6.94
CA PHE A 64 -15.21 15.05 7.69
C PHE A 64 -16.27 14.58 8.66
N VAL A 65 -16.53 13.28 8.64
CA VAL A 65 -17.32 12.62 9.68
C VAL A 65 -16.55 12.80 10.98
N SER A 66 -17.19 13.40 11.99
CA SER A 66 -16.60 13.50 13.32
C SER A 66 -16.42 12.11 13.91
N GLU A 67 -15.56 11.99 14.93
CA GLU A 67 -15.38 10.72 15.64
C GLU A 67 -16.73 10.21 16.20
N SER A 68 -17.57 11.11 16.73
CA SER A 68 -18.90 10.76 17.23
C SER A 68 -19.86 10.33 16.12
N GLU A 69 -19.86 11.00 14.95
CA GLU A 69 -20.69 10.58 13.82
C GLU A 69 -20.26 9.22 13.26
N MET A 70 -18.96 8.89 13.36
CA MET A 70 -18.43 7.59 12.95
C MET A 70 -18.81 6.51 13.96
N ASP A 71 -18.75 6.81 15.26
CA ASP A 71 -19.19 5.91 16.33
C ASP A 71 -20.69 5.63 16.25
N ASP A 72 -21.51 6.65 16.01
CA ASP A 72 -22.96 6.50 15.82
C ASP A 72 -23.26 5.59 14.63
N TYR A 73 -22.59 5.81 13.48
CA TYR A 73 -22.73 4.94 12.31
C TYR A 73 -22.32 3.48 12.58
N LEU A 74 -21.24 3.25 13.35
CA LEU A 74 -20.82 1.91 13.72
C LEU A 74 -21.83 1.23 14.64
N ASN A 75 -22.40 1.96 15.60
CA ASN A 75 -23.45 1.47 16.48
C ASN A 75 -24.73 1.10 15.71
N ASP A 76 -25.11 1.89 14.70
CA ASP A 76 -26.25 1.58 13.82
C ASP A 76 -26.01 0.27 13.06
N LEU A 77 -24.81 0.09 12.48
CA LEU A 77 -24.44 -1.15 11.79
C LEU A 77 -24.45 -2.39 12.69
N GLU A 78 -24.04 -2.25 13.95
CA GLU A 78 -23.98 -3.36 14.91
C GLU A 78 -25.34 -3.68 15.55
N SER A 79 -26.20 -2.67 15.71
CA SER A 79 -27.55 -2.83 16.26
C SER A 79 -28.56 -3.36 15.25
N GLY A 80 -28.30 -3.17 13.95
CA GLY A 80 -29.06 -3.77 12.86
C GLY A 80 -30.40 -3.10 12.55
N ASP A 81 -30.58 -1.84 12.97
CA ASP A 81 -31.65 -0.94 12.48
C ASP A 81 -31.20 -0.16 11.23
#